data_AF-A0A961R8N1-F1
#
_entry.id   AF-A0A961R8N1-F1
#
_cell.length_a   1.000
_cell.length_b   1.000
_cell.length_c   1.000
_cell.angle_alpha   90.00
_cell.angle_beta   90.00
_cell.angle_gamma   90.00
#
_symmetry.space_group_name_H-M   'P 1'
#
loop_
_entity.id
_entity.type
_entity.pdbx_description
1 polymer ?
#
loop_
_entity_poly.entity_id
_entity_poly.type
_entity_poly.pdbx_seq_one_letter_code
_entity_poly.pdbx_strand_id
1 'polypeptide(L)'
;DGLGERAMQIHLQRIVGAFVGSAHGAGQFYSKAVTEARDATAKGANALRDEDLDGPVGFDSNAQRKREFAADMGLQAHALRSAAEGAVTAYEEVVGEAWKPFERTIENPGQTVDREAAELQMAALG
;
A
#
# COMPACT_ATOMS: atom_id res chain seq x y z
N ASP A 1 18.26 -24.59 27.00
CA ASP A 1 18.50 -23.27 26.40
C ASP A 1 18.09 -23.27 24.93
N GLY A 2 17.29 -22.30 24.49
CA GLY A 2 16.81 -22.21 23.09
C GLY A 2 15.33 -21.85 22.93
N LEU A 3 14.48 -22.17 23.91
CA LEU A 3 13.04 -21.85 23.83
C LEU A 3 12.78 -20.34 23.92
N GLY A 4 13.53 -19.62 24.77
CA GLY A 4 13.44 -18.17 24.91
C GLY A 4 13.94 -17.42 23.68
N GLU A 5 15.01 -17.89 23.06
CA GLU A 5 15.58 -17.33 21.83
C GLU A 5 14.61 -17.52 20.65
N ARG A 6 14.03 -18.71 20.51
CA ARG A 6 12.96 -18.98 19.52
C ARG A 6 11.74 -18.08 19.73
N ALA A 7 11.31 -17.90 20.98
CA ALA A 7 10.17 -17.03 21.30
C ALA A 7 10.46 -15.56 20.95
N MET A 8 11.67 -15.09 21.24
CA MET A 8 12.13 -13.75 20.85
C MET A 8 12.17 -13.58 19.33
N GLN A 9 12.71 -14.55 18.59
CA GLN A 9 12.74 -14.53 17.13
C GLN A 9 11.32 -14.40 16.54
N ILE A 10 10.35 -15.16 17.07
CA ILE A 10 8.95 -15.10 16.64
C ILE A 10 8.32 -13.74 16.97
N HIS A 11 8.64 -13.17 18.14
CA HIS A 11 8.13 -11.85 18.50
C HIS A 11 8.67 -10.76 17.56
N LEU A 12 9.97 -10.77 17.30
CA LEU A 12 10.62 -9.83 16.38
C LEU A 12 10.08 -9.97 14.95
N GLN A 13 9.86 -11.20 14.48
CA GLN A 13 9.21 -11.49 13.20
C GLN A 13 7.86 -10.77 13.04
N ARG A 14 7.03 -10.79 14.10
CA ARG A 14 5.72 -10.13 14.11
C ARG A 14 5.84 -8.60 14.10
N ILE A 15 6.79 -8.04 14.83
CA ILE A 15 7.04 -6.60 14.84
C ILE A 15 7.42 -6.12 13.44
N VAL A 16 8.39 -6.78 12.81
CA VAL A 16 8.82 -6.44 11.44
C VAL A 16 7.67 -6.59 10.46
N GLY A 17 6.90 -7.69 10.56
CA GLY A 17 5.72 -7.90 9.73
C GLY A 17 4.67 -6.79 9.87
N ALA A 18 4.48 -6.24 11.06
CA ALA A 18 3.59 -5.10 11.26
C ALA A 18 4.08 -3.84 10.54
N PHE A 19 5.37 -3.50 10.65
CA PHE A 19 5.95 -2.36 9.92
C PHE A 19 5.84 -2.52 8.40
N VAL A 20 6.21 -3.70 7.88
CA VAL A 20 6.12 -4.01 6.45
C VAL A 20 4.67 -3.94 5.97
N GLY A 21 3.73 -4.50 6.73
CA GLY A 21 2.30 -4.43 6.44
C GLY A 21 1.77 -2.99 6.39
N SER A 22 2.16 -2.16 7.36
CA SER A 22 1.81 -0.73 7.39
C SER A 22 2.40 0.04 6.20
N ALA A 23 3.67 -0.20 5.86
CA ALA A 23 4.31 0.41 4.70
C ALA A 23 3.62 0.03 3.38
N HIS A 24 3.29 -1.26 3.22
CA HIS A 24 2.55 -1.74 2.05
C HIS A 24 1.16 -1.08 1.97
N GLY A 25 0.39 -1.08 3.07
CA GLY A 25 -0.93 -0.46 3.12
C GLY A 25 -0.90 1.03 2.80
N ALA A 26 0.06 1.77 3.37
CA ALA A 26 0.24 3.19 3.08
C ALA A 26 0.64 3.45 1.62
N GLY A 27 1.50 2.59 1.03
CA GLY A 27 1.87 2.67 -0.38
C GLY A 27 0.68 2.46 -1.33
N GLN A 28 -0.20 1.50 -1.02
CA GLN A 28 -1.45 1.27 -1.77
C GLN A 28 -2.37 2.49 -1.68
N PHE A 29 -2.54 3.04 -0.48
CA PHE A 29 -3.38 4.22 -0.27
C PHE A 29 -2.83 5.45 -0.99
N TYR A 30 -1.52 5.70 -0.90
CA TYR A 30 -0.84 6.75 -1.65
C TYR A 30 -1.03 6.58 -3.16
N SER A 31 -0.84 5.37 -3.69
CA SER A 31 -1.00 5.08 -5.11
C SER A 31 -2.42 5.41 -5.60
N LYS A 32 -3.44 5.04 -4.81
CA LYS A 32 -4.83 5.40 -5.09
C LYS A 32 -5.05 6.92 -5.06
N ALA A 33 -4.54 7.61 -4.04
CA ALA A 33 -4.64 9.06 -3.93
C ALA A 33 -3.99 9.79 -5.12
N VAL A 34 -2.84 9.30 -5.61
CA VAL A 34 -2.18 9.83 -6.81
C VAL A 34 -3.05 9.66 -8.05
N THR A 35 -3.67 8.50 -8.24
CA THR A 35 -4.59 8.27 -9.36
C THR A 35 -5.77 9.23 -9.29
N GLU A 36 -6.41 9.37 -8.13
CA GLU A 36 -7.54 10.30 -7.97
C GLU A 36 -7.15 11.76 -8.23
N ALA A 37 -5.96 12.18 -7.80
CA ALA A 37 -5.44 13.52 -8.06
C ALA A 37 -5.14 13.75 -9.55
N ARG A 38 -4.64 12.73 -10.26
CA ARG A 38 -4.42 12.77 -11.71
C ARG A 38 -5.73 12.89 -12.47
N ASP A 39 -6.73 12.10 -12.10
CA ASP A 39 -8.06 12.12 -12.73
C ASP A 39 -8.74 13.48 -12.54
N ALA A 40 -8.67 14.06 -11.33
CA ALA A 40 -9.17 15.40 -11.06
C ALA A 40 -8.42 16.51 -11.82
N THR A 41 -7.18 16.26 -12.27
CA THR A 41 -6.42 17.23 -13.07
C THR A 41 -6.63 17.04 -14.58
N ALA A 42 -7.04 15.85 -15.00
CA ALA A 42 -7.16 15.49 -16.41
C ALA A 42 -8.38 16.15 -17.06
N LYS A 43 -8.14 16.97 -18.10
CA LYS A 43 -9.18 17.76 -18.80
C LYS A 43 -10.37 16.94 -19.33
N GLY A 44 -10.18 15.66 -19.62
CA GLY A 44 -11.22 14.75 -20.13
C GLY A 44 -11.84 13.81 -19.09
N ALA A 45 -11.32 13.78 -17.86
CA ALA A 45 -11.80 12.90 -16.79
C ALA A 45 -12.31 13.68 -15.56
N ASN A 46 -12.00 14.97 -15.44
CA ASN A 46 -12.52 15.82 -14.38
C ASN A 46 -13.97 16.26 -14.66
N ALA A 47 -14.93 15.56 -14.05
CA ALA A 47 -16.35 15.89 -14.14
C ALA A 47 -16.74 17.22 -13.44
N LEU A 48 -15.87 17.74 -12.55
CA LEU A 48 -16.08 18.97 -11.78
C LEU A 48 -15.26 20.14 -12.35
N ARG A 49 -14.75 20.00 -13.57
CA ARG A 49 -13.82 20.95 -14.18
C ARG A 49 -14.37 22.38 -14.23
N ASP A 50 -15.66 22.53 -14.50
CA ASP A 50 -16.29 23.84 -14.62
C ASP A 50 -16.43 24.53 -13.23
N GLU A 51 -16.57 23.75 -12.16
CA GLU A 51 -16.56 24.23 -10.77
C GLU A 51 -15.14 24.56 -10.28
N ASP A 52 -14.13 23.85 -10.78
CA ASP A 52 -12.71 24.16 -10.57
C ASP A 52 -12.27 25.43 -11.34
N LEU A 53 -12.99 25.82 -12.39
CA LEU A 53 -12.72 27.00 -13.25
C LEU A 53 -13.12 28.32 -12.56
N ASP A 54 -14.28 28.31 -11.90
CA ASP A 54 -14.86 29.46 -11.17
C ASP A 54 -14.71 29.34 -9.64
N GLY A 55 -13.78 28.49 -9.18
CA GLY A 55 -13.55 28.26 -7.76
C GLY A 55 -13.39 29.57 -6.96
N PRO A 56 -13.94 29.67 -5.74
CA PRO A 56 -14.00 30.92 -5.00
C PRO A 56 -12.60 31.50 -4.83
N VAL A 57 -12.41 32.72 -5.33
CA VAL A 57 -11.13 33.43 -5.35
C VAL A 57 -10.50 33.41 -3.95
N GLY A 58 -9.38 32.70 -3.80
CA GLY A 58 -8.65 32.56 -2.53
C GLY A 58 -8.80 31.21 -1.81
N PHE A 59 -9.53 30.23 -2.34
CA PHE A 59 -9.59 28.85 -1.82
C PHE A 59 -9.08 27.82 -2.84
N ASP A 60 -8.53 26.71 -2.34
CA ASP A 60 -8.01 25.64 -3.18
C ASP A 60 -9.12 24.92 -3.95
N SER A 61 -8.89 24.68 -5.24
CA SER A 61 -9.79 23.90 -6.10
C SER A 61 -9.87 22.43 -5.64
N ASN A 62 -10.86 21.68 -6.12
CA ASN A 62 -10.98 20.26 -5.80
C ASN A 62 -9.71 19.50 -6.25
N ALA A 63 -9.27 19.75 -7.48
CA ALA A 63 -8.04 19.20 -8.02
C ALA A 63 -6.81 19.57 -7.18
N GLN A 64 -6.72 20.80 -6.68
CA GLN A 64 -5.62 21.22 -5.81
C GLN A 64 -5.61 20.45 -4.49
N ARG A 65 -6.74 20.38 -3.78
CA ARG A 65 -6.84 19.66 -2.51
C ARG A 65 -6.53 18.16 -2.66
N LYS A 66 -6.93 17.54 -3.77
CA LYS A 66 -6.57 16.14 -4.06
C LYS A 66 -5.07 15.95 -4.26
N ARG A 67 -4.39 16.91 -4.90
CA ARG A 67 -2.92 16.87 -5.04
C ARG A 67 -2.21 17.02 -3.71
N GLU A 68 -2.65 17.95 -2.87
CA GLU A 68 -2.09 18.15 -1.53
C GLU A 68 -2.30 16.92 -0.65
N PHE A 69 -3.50 16.35 -0.66
CA PHE A 69 -3.79 15.11 0.04
C PHE A 69 -2.88 13.97 -0.43
N ALA A 70 -2.69 13.79 -1.74
CA ALA A 70 -1.79 12.79 -2.27
C ALA A 70 -0.32 13.04 -1.85
N ALA A 71 0.11 14.30 -1.76
CA ALA A 71 1.44 14.66 -1.27
C ALA A 71 1.63 14.28 0.20
N ASP A 72 0.66 14.59 1.07
CA ASP A 72 0.68 14.20 2.49
C ASP A 72 0.72 12.69 2.65
N MET A 73 -0.06 11.95 1.86
CA MET A 73 -0.04 10.49 1.88
C MET A 73 1.30 9.94 1.37
N GLY A 74 1.94 10.62 0.41
CA GLY A 74 3.28 10.28 -0.05
C GLY A 74 4.33 10.39 1.05
N LEU A 75 4.27 11.46 1.85
CA LEU A 75 5.15 11.63 3.01
C LEU A 75 4.96 10.51 4.04
N GLN A 76 3.70 10.16 4.36
CA GLN A 76 3.40 9.09 5.30
C GLN A 76 3.86 7.71 4.78
N ALA A 77 3.59 7.41 3.50
CA ALA A 77 4.02 6.18 2.87
C ALA A 77 5.55 6.05 2.85
N HIS A 78 6.25 7.16 2.56
CA HIS A 78 7.71 7.18 2.60
C HIS A 78 8.26 6.94 4.00
N ALA A 79 7.73 7.63 5.02
CA ALA A 79 8.16 7.44 6.40
C ALA A 79 7.96 5.99 6.88
N LEU A 80 6.80 5.38 6.57
CA LEU A 80 6.52 3.99 6.92
C LEU A 80 7.40 3.00 6.17
N ARG A 81 7.71 3.26 4.89
CA ARG A 81 8.68 2.47 4.13
C ARG A 81 10.05 2.51 4.81
N SER A 82 10.56 3.68 5.16
CA SER A 82 11.85 3.81 5.84
C SER A 82 11.87 3.11 7.20
N ALA A 83 10.77 3.19 7.97
CA ALA A 83 10.64 2.46 9.22
C ALA A 83 10.64 0.94 9.02
N ALA A 84 9.96 0.44 7.99
CA ALA A 84 9.95 -0.98 7.63
C ALA A 84 11.33 -1.48 7.18
N GLU A 85 12.04 -0.71 6.34
CA GLU A 85 13.40 -1.03 5.93
C GLU A 85 14.33 -1.13 7.15
N GLY A 86 14.28 -0.14 8.05
CA GLY A 86 15.06 -0.17 9.29
C GLY A 86 14.72 -1.37 10.19
N ALA A 87 13.44 -1.72 10.32
CA ALA A 87 13.01 -2.88 11.09
C ALA A 87 13.52 -4.21 10.48
N VAL A 88 13.48 -4.34 9.16
CA VAL A 88 14.01 -5.51 8.44
C VAL A 88 15.52 -5.63 8.63
N THR A 89 16.26 -4.53 8.49
CA THR A 89 17.71 -4.51 8.71
C THR A 89 18.06 -4.87 10.16
N ALA A 90 17.40 -4.26 11.14
CA ALA A 90 17.66 -4.56 12.55
C ALA A 90 17.33 -6.02 12.91
N TYR A 91 16.29 -6.60 12.29
CA TYR A 91 15.98 -8.01 12.45
C TYR A 91 17.13 -8.91 11.98
N GLU A 92 17.66 -8.65 10.78
CA GLU A 92 18.78 -9.41 10.23
C GLU A 92 20.03 -9.29 11.11
N GLU A 93 20.34 -8.10 11.62
CA GLU A 93 21.47 -7.89 12.53
C GLU A 93 21.34 -8.66 13.86
N VAL A 94 20.13 -8.68 14.45
CA VAL A 94 19.89 -9.30 15.76
C VAL A 94 19.72 -10.82 15.66
N VAL A 95 19.07 -11.30 14.60
CA VAL A 95 18.73 -12.72 14.42
C VAL A 95 19.78 -13.47 13.60
N GLY A 96 20.55 -12.77 12.76
CA GLY A 96 21.50 -13.38 11.83
C GLY A 96 20.86 -14.04 10.61
N GLU A 97 19.55 -13.85 10.40
CA GLU A 97 18.79 -14.37 9.27
C GLU A 97 17.97 -13.25 8.63
N ALA A 98 17.95 -13.21 7.29
CA ALA A 98 17.09 -12.28 6.56
C ALA A 98 15.61 -12.48 6.93
N TRP A 99 14.90 -11.39 7.18
CA TRP A 99 13.46 -11.43 7.45
C TRP A 99 12.70 -11.98 6.24
N LYS A 100 11.71 -12.83 6.50
CA LYS A 100 10.82 -13.38 5.47
C LYS A 100 9.37 -13.19 5.91
N PRO A 101 8.46 -12.81 5.00
CA PRO A 101 7.04 -12.79 5.29
C PRO A 101 6.58 -14.15 5.84
N PHE A 102 5.75 -14.12 6.87
CA PHE A 102 5.12 -15.34 7.35
C PHE A 102 4.10 -15.82 6.32
N GLU A 103 4.44 -16.87 5.58
CA GLU A 103 3.50 -17.59 4.74
C GLU A 103 2.88 -18.70 5.57
N ARG A 104 1.57 -18.60 5.83
CA ARG A 104 0.83 -19.75 6.35
C ARG A 104 0.79 -20.78 5.24
N THR A 105 1.33 -21.98 5.47
CA THR A 105 1.15 -23.11 4.56
C THR A 105 -0.34 -23.31 4.34
N ILE A 106 -0.81 -23.05 3.12
CA ILE A 106 -2.20 -23.28 2.76
C ILE A 106 -2.32 -24.78 2.48
N GLU A 107 -2.84 -25.53 3.45
CA GLU A 107 -3.03 -26.99 3.32
C GLU A 107 -4.05 -27.36 2.23
N ASN A 108 -4.86 -26.40 1.77
CA ASN A 108 -5.85 -26.61 0.72
C ASN A 108 -6.02 -25.30 -0.09
N PRO A 109 -5.33 -25.12 -1.24
CA PRO A 109 -5.28 -23.85 -1.97
C PRO A 109 -6.62 -23.34 -2.56
N GLY A 110 -7.74 -23.99 -2.24
CA GLY A 110 -9.04 -23.72 -2.86
C GLY A 110 -9.08 -24.23 -4.30
N GLN A 111 -10.29 -24.29 -4.88
CA GLN A 111 -10.42 -24.55 -6.31
C GLN A 111 -9.91 -23.32 -7.06
N THR A 112 -8.80 -23.47 -7.78
CA THR A 112 -8.36 -22.46 -8.75
C THR A 112 -9.46 -22.32 -9.80
N VAL A 113 -9.85 -21.09 -10.12
CA VAL A 113 -10.76 -20.85 -11.26
C VAL A 113 -10.11 -21.46 -12.48
N ASP A 114 -10.86 -22.31 -13.20
CA ASP A 114 -10.35 -22.85 -14.44
C ASP A 114 -10.12 -21.72 -15.45
N ARG A 115 -9.31 -22.01 -16.45
CA ARG A 115 -8.91 -21.04 -17.46
C ARG A 115 -10.11 -20.46 -18.22
N GLU A 116 -11.16 -21.23 -18.43
CA GLU A 116 -12.36 -20.83 -19.16
C GLU A 116 -13.17 -19.81 -18.36
N ALA A 117 -13.33 -20.02 -17.05
CA ALA A 117 -13.96 -19.09 -16.14
C ALA A 117 -13.18 -17.77 -16.00
N ALA A 118 -11.84 -17.83 -15.99
CA ALA A 118 -11.00 -16.65 -16.00
C ALA A 118 -11.11 -15.85 -17.32
N GLU A 119 -11.13 -16.54 -18.46
CA GLU A 119 -11.32 -15.92 -19.79
C GLU A 119 -12.70 -15.27 -19.91
N LEU A 120 -13.77 -15.90 -19.39
CA LEU A 120 -15.12 -15.33 -19.32
C LEU A 120 -15.19 -14.08 -18.41
N GLN A 121 -14.51 -14.09 -17.26
CA GLN A 121 -14.42 -12.91 -16.40
C GLN A 121 -13.72 -11.74 -17.08
N MET A 122 -12.60 -12.01 -17.77
CA MET A 122 -11.87 -10.98 -18.51
C MET A 122 -12.68 -10.45 -19.71
N ALA A 123 -13.39 -11.32 -20.44
CA ALA A 123 -14.27 -10.92 -21.51
C ALA A 123 -15.46 -10.06 -21.03
N ALA A 124 -15.92 -10.28 -19.79
CA ALA A 124 -16.98 -9.48 -19.19
C ALA A 124 -16.54 -8.04 -18.80
N LEU A 125 -15.24 -7.76 -18.72
CA LEU A 125 -14.70 -6.44 -18.40
C LEU A 125 -14.63 -5.49 -19.61
N GLY A 126 -14.94 -5.97 -20.82
CA GLY A 126 -15.03 -5.16 -22.05
C GLY A 126 -13.76 -5.17 -22.89
#